data_AF-A0A4R6W9I0-F1
#
_entry.id   AF-A0A4R6W9I0-F1
#
_cell.length_a   1.000
_cell.length_b   1.000
_cell.length_c   1.000
_cell.angle_alpha   90.00
_cell.angle_beta   90.00
_cell.angle_gamma   90.00
#
_symmetry.space_group_name_H-M   'P 1'
#
loop_
_entity.id
_entity.type
_entity.pdbx_description
1 polymer ?
#
loop_
_entity_poly.entity_id
_entity_poly.type
_entity_poly.pdbx_seq_one_letter_code
_entity_poly.pdbx_strand_id
1 'polypeptide(L)'
;MAFVRSSYFVFLYNNVDFWNMKILMVCLGNICRSPLAHGILQHMVLDKGLGWIVDSAGTGDWHVGHAPDHRSIAVAKRNGVDISGQRAQHFTEILFEDYDLILVMDRQNYKDVIGLARNREQKDKVHLFLKDDVVPDPYFDDMLFDPVYKMVEKRCKELLLELS
;
A
#
# COMPACT_ATOMS: atom_id res chain seq x y z
N MET A 1 -14.66 -51.10 -19.78
CA MET A 1 -13.42 -51.34 -19.00
C MET A 1 -12.28 -50.67 -19.75
N ALA A 2 -11.59 -49.72 -19.07
CA ALA A 2 -10.38 -48.94 -19.47
C ALA A 2 -10.50 -48.00 -20.70
N PHE A 3 -10.47 -46.66 -20.61
CA PHE A 3 -9.35 -45.73 -20.23
C PHE A 3 -8.04 -46.13 -20.94
N VAL A 4 -7.36 -45.33 -21.77
CA VAL A 4 -6.90 -43.94 -21.60
C VAL A 4 -6.62 -43.34 -22.99
N ARG A 5 -7.11 -42.13 -23.30
CA ARG A 5 -6.51 -41.28 -24.34
C ARG A 5 -5.71 -40.20 -23.65
N SER A 6 -4.39 -40.33 -23.74
CA SER A 6 -3.43 -39.28 -23.39
C SER A 6 -3.68 -38.07 -24.28
N SER A 7 -4.07 -36.96 -23.66
CA SER A 7 -4.03 -35.64 -24.27
C SER A 7 -3.20 -34.78 -23.33
N TYR A 8 -1.97 -34.51 -23.75
CA TYR A 8 -1.10 -33.52 -23.15
C TYR A 8 -1.84 -32.19 -23.08
N PHE A 9 -2.24 -31.81 -21.86
CA PHE A 9 -2.83 -30.50 -21.59
C PHE A 9 -1.68 -29.51 -21.42
N VAL A 10 -1.24 -28.92 -22.53
CA VAL A 10 -0.34 -27.77 -22.50
C VAL A 10 -1.19 -26.57 -22.08
N PHE A 11 -1.18 -26.24 -20.78
CA PHE A 11 -1.64 -24.95 -20.30
C PHE A 11 -0.65 -23.89 -20.80
N LEU A 12 -0.98 -23.25 -21.92
CA LEU A 12 -0.40 -21.98 -22.30
C LEU A 12 -0.85 -20.95 -21.24
N TYR A 13 -0.02 -20.73 -20.22
CA TYR A 13 -0.13 -19.56 -19.37
C TYR A 13 0.24 -18.34 -20.22
N ASN A 14 -0.75 -17.79 -20.90
CA ASN A 14 -0.71 -16.39 -21.26
C ASN A 14 -0.60 -15.60 -19.94
N ASN A 15 0.34 -14.65 -19.88
CA ASN A 15 0.49 -13.70 -18.79
C ASN A 15 -0.80 -12.86 -18.66
N VAL A 16 -1.78 -13.37 -17.93
CA VAL A 16 -2.95 -12.62 -17.52
C VAL A 16 -2.71 -12.27 -16.06
N ASP A 17 -2.45 -11.00 -15.79
CA ASP A 17 -2.25 -10.50 -14.43
C ASP A 17 -3.44 -10.92 -13.56
N PHE A 18 -3.20 -11.84 -12.62
CA PHE A 18 -4.20 -12.40 -11.70
C PHE A 18 -4.65 -11.39 -10.61
N TRP A 19 -4.30 -10.12 -10.77
CA TRP A 19 -4.48 -9.07 -9.78
C TRP A 19 -5.58 -8.12 -10.23
N ASN A 20 -6.63 -8.00 -9.41
CA ASN A 20 -7.78 -7.16 -9.75
C ASN A 20 -7.55 -5.67 -9.44
N MET A 21 -6.56 -5.33 -8.60
CA MET A 21 -6.24 -3.95 -8.23
C MET A 21 -4.86 -3.84 -7.57
N LYS A 22 -4.10 -2.82 -7.91
CA LYS A 22 -2.81 -2.47 -7.27
C LYS A 22 -2.90 -1.11 -6.59
N ILE A 23 -2.66 -1.07 -5.29
CA ILE A 23 -2.77 0.13 -4.45
C ILE A 23 -1.41 0.51 -3.87
N LEU A 24 -1.02 1.77 -3.96
CA LEU A 24 0.23 2.30 -3.39
C LEU A 24 -0.05 3.31 -2.29
N MET A 25 0.46 3.05 -1.08
CA MET A 25 0.39 3.96 0.06
C MET A 25 1.63 4.87 0.09
N VAL A 26 1.46 6.19 0.22
CA VAL A 26 2.59 7.13 0.11
C VAL A 26 2.65 8.09 1.30
N CYS A 27 3.79 8.12 2.00
CA CYS A 27 4.09 9.13 3.01
C CYS A 27 5.43 9.81 2.71
N LEU A 28 5.97 10.61 3.63
CA LEU A 28 7.26 11.28 3.38
C LEU A 28 8.43 10.29 3.28
N GLY A 29 8.75 9.59 4.37
CA GLY A 29 9.96 8.77 4.47
C GLY A 29 9.78 7.26 4.24
N ASN A 30 8.56 6.79 3.97
CA ASN A 30 8.22 5.36 3.85
C ASN A 30 8.68 4.44 5.00
N ILE A 31 8.75 4.97 6.22
CA ILE A 31 9.12 4.18 7.41
C ILE A 31 8.04 4.14 8.49
N CYS A 32 7.14 5.14 8.56
CA CYS A 32 6.12 5.21 9.61
C CYS A 32 4.72 4.89 9.08
N ARG A 33 4.11 5.86 8.39
CA ARG A 33 2.67 5.87 8.05
C ARG A 33 2.32 4.94 6.88
N SER A 34 3.02 5.07 5.74
CA SER A 34 2.70 4.26 4.56
C SER A 34 3.00 2.76 4.71
N PRO A 35 4.09 2.31 5.38
CA PRO A 35 4.27 0.89 5.69
C PRO A 35 3.14 0.31 6.54
N LEU A 36 2.64 1.12 7.49
CA LEU A 36 1.53 0.73 8.36
C LEU A 36 0.24 0.52 7.57
N ALA A 37 -0.11 1.47 6.71
CA ALA A 37 -1.28 1.36 5.84
C ALA A 37 -1.18 0.19 4.85
N HIS A 38 0.01 -0.04 4.28
CA HIS A 38 0.29 -1.20 3.43
C HIS A 38 0.06 -2.49 4.20
N GLY A 39 0.74 -2.69 5.33
CA GLY A 39 0.64 -3.94 6.09
C GLY A 39 -0.78 -4.26 6.53
N ILE A 40 -1.51 -3.26 7.03
CA ILE A 40 -2.87 -3.44 7.52
C ILE A 40 -3.82 -3.80 6.37
N LEU A 41 -3.80 -3.07 5.25
CA LEU A 41 -4.70 -3.36 4.14
C LEU A 41 -4.36 -4.69 3.48
N GLN A 42 -3.08 -4.98 3.26
CA GLN A 42 -2.63 -6.25 2.69
C GLN A 42 -3.09 -7.43 3.55
N HIS A 43 -3.00 -7.32 4.88
CA HIS A 43 -3.48 -8.34 5.80
C HIS A 43 -4.99 -8.59 5.61
N MET A 44 -5.81 -7.53 5.56
CA MET A 44 -7.26 -7.65 5.36
C MET A 44 -7.65 -8.20 3.99
N VAL A 45 -6.91 -7.83 2.95
CA VAL A 45 -7.08 -8.32 1.57
C VAL A 45 -6.84 -9.83 1.51
N LEU A 46 -5.76 -10.30 2.12
CA LEU A 46 -5.44 -11.73 2.19
C LEU A 46 -6.48 -12.52 2.97
N ASP A 47 -6.92 -12.00 4.13
CA ASP A 47 -7.95 -12.64 4.95
C ASP A 47 -9.28 -12.80 4.21
N LYS A 48 -9.62 -11.86 3.32
CA LYS A 48 -10.82 -11.93 2.46
C LYS A 48 -10.61 -12.71 1.15
N GLY A 49 -9.39 -13.13 0.84
CA GLY A 49 -9.07 -13.79 -0.43
C GLY A 49 -9.23 -12.88 -1.65
N LEU A 50 -9.04 -11.56 -1.48
CA LEU A 50 -9.07 -10.60 -2.58
C LEU A 50 -7.73 -10.63 -3.33
N GLY A 51 -7.77 -10.64 -4.66
CA GLY A 51 -6.57 -10.59 -5.51
C GLY A 51 -5.98 -9.18 -5.65
N TRP A 52 -5.92 -8.39 -4.57
CA TRP A 52 -5.30 -7.06 -4.61
C TRP A 52 -3.84 -7.12 -4.19
N ILE A 53 -3.03 -6.23 -4.76
CA ILE A 53 -1.66 -5.97 -4.29
C ILE A 53 -1.66 -4.60 -3.60
N VAL A 54 -1.08 -4.54 -2.42
CA VAL A 54 -0.85 -3.29 -1.71
C VAL A 54 0.64 -3.13 -1.47
N ASP A 55 1.18 -1.95 -1.77
CA ASP A 55 2.56 -1.59 -1.49
C ASP A 55 2.64 -0.21 -0.84
N SER A 56 3.85 0.24 -0.53
CA SER A 56 4.10 1.58 -0.01
C SER A 56 5.37 2.21 -0.57
N ALA A 57 5.37 3.54 -0.68
CA ALA A 57 6.53 4.35 -1.08
C ALA A 57 6.63 5.65 -0.25
N GLY A 58 7.72 6.39 -0.47
CA GLY A 58 8.05 7.65 0.19
C GLY A 58 8.30 8.76 -0.81
N THR A 59 7.87 10.00 -0.55
CA THR A 59 8.22 11.15 -1.41
C THR A 59 9.67 11.61 -1.22
N GLY A 60 10.34 11.17 -0.15
CA GLY A 60 11.78 11.31 0.05
C GLY A 60 12.53 9.99 -0.10
N ASP A 61 13.83 10.08 -0.35
CA ASP A 61 14.72 8.95 -0.63
C ASP A 61 15.65 8.57 0.54
N TRP A 62 15.61 9.30 1.66
CA TRP A 62 16.52 9.14 2.81
C TRP A 62 16.53 7.75 3.46
N HIS A 63 15.49 6.95 3.24
CA HIS A 63 15.31 5.66 3.90
C HIS A 63 15.22 4.50 2.91
N VAL A 64 15.52 4.69 1.63
CA VAL A 64 15.45 3.60 0.64
C VAL A 64 16.24 2.38 1.11
N GLY A 65 15.59 1.21 1.09
CA GLY A 65 16.15 -0.06 1.55
C GLY A 65 16.12 -0.28 3.07
N HIS A 66 15.70 0.69 3.87
CA HIS A 66 15.56 0.52 5.32
C HIS A 66 14.25 -0.22 5.66
N ALA A 67 14.24 -0.91 6.80
CA ALA A 67 13.00 -1.44 7.37
C ALA A 67 12.11 -0.29 7.89
N PRO A 68 10.80 -0.52 8.09
CA PRO A 68 9.95 0.45 8.76
C PRO A 68 10.46 0.83 10.15
N ASP A 69 10.05 1.98 10.63
CA ASP A 69 10.39 2.45 11.97
C ASP A 69 9.95 1.41 13.00
N HIS A 70 10.86 1.08 13.92
CA HIS A 70 10.63 0.09 14.96
C HIS A 70 9.35 0.33 15.79
N ARG A 71 8.93 1.60 15.98
CA ARG A 71 7.68 1.96 16.66
C ARG A 71 6.46 1.61 15.81
N SER A 72 6.53 1.81 14.49
CA SER A 72 5.51 1.37 13.54
C SER A 72 5.40 -0.15 13.50
N ILE A 73 6.54 -0.86 13.46
CA ILE A 73 6.59 -2.32 13.55
C ILE A 73 5.96 -2.80 14.86
N ALA A 74 6.31 -2.16 15.99
CA ALA A 74 5.81 -2.55 17.30
C ALA A 74 4.29 -2.40 17.39
N VAL A 75 3.72 -1.27 16.95
CA VAL A 75 2.25 -1.08 16.99
C VAL A 75 1.53 -2.02 16.03
N ALA A 76 2.06 -2.24 14.83
CA ALA A 76 1.47 -3.20 13.88
C ALA A 76 1.44 -4.61 14.48
N LYS A 77 2.57 -5.06 15.02
CA LYS A 77 2.73 -6.41 15.57
C LYS A 77 1.83 -6.65 16.78
N ARG A 78 1.64 -5.65 17.65
CA ARG A 78 0.68 -5.71 18.77
C ARG A 78 -0.76 -5.94 18.32
N ASN A 79 -1.09 -5.55 17.09
CA ASN A 79 -2.41 -5.71 16.49
C ASN A 79 -2.46 -6.84 15.44
N GLY A 80 -1.47 -7.75 15.43
CA GLY A 80 -1.48 -8.95 14.60
C GLY A 80 -0.91 -8.79 13.18
N VAL A 81 -0.35 -7.63 12.84
CA VAL A 81 0.21 -7.35 11.50
C VAL A 81 1.74 -7.25 11.59
N ASP A 82 2.47 -8.02 10.78
CA ASP A 82 3.93 -7.91 10.70
C ASP A 82 4.37 -7.12 9.46
N ILE A 83 4.97 -5.95 9.68
CA ILE A 83 5.53 -5.09 8.62
C ILE A 83 7.06 -5.09 8.60
N SER A 84 7.73 -5.88 9.46
CA SER A 84 9.20 -5.86 9.60
C SER A 84 9.96 -6.32 8.34
N GLY A 85 9.29 -7.09 7.47
CA GLY A 85 9.81 -7.54 6.19
C GLY A 85 9.77 -6.48 5.08
N GLN A 86 8.99 -5.41 5.23
CA GLN A 86 8.87 -4.37 4.22
C GLN A 86 10.17 -3.58 4.09
N ARG A 87 10.40 -2.99 2.91
CA ARG A 87 11.56 -2.12 2.67
C ARG A 87 11.10 -0.82 2.06
N ALA A 88 11.61 0.27 2.62
CA ALA A 88 11.29 1.59 2.15
C ALA A 88 11.78 1.77 0.71
N GLN A 89 10.97 2.41 -0.13
CA GLN A 89 11.28 2.74 -1.51
C GLN A 89 10.89 4.18 -1.82
N HIS A 90 11.57 4.78 -2.78
CA HIS A 90 11.32 6.15 -3.22
C HIS A 90 10.23 6.16 -4.29
N PHE A 91 9.27 7.07 -4.14
CA PHE A 91 8.25 7.32 -5.14
C PHE A 91 8.90 7.94 -6.37
N THR A 92 8.73 7.30 -7.52
CA THR A 92 9.20 7.81 -8.81
C THR A 92 8.09 7.72 -9.84
N GLU A 93 8.28 8.41 -10.97
CA GLU A 93 7.26 8.52 -12.02
C GLU A 93 6.83 7.16 -12.60
N ILE A 94 7.69 6.14 -12.52
CA ILE A 94 7.38 4.79 -12.99
C ILE A 94 6.26 4.13 -12.16
N LEU A 95 6.12 4.50 -10.88
CA LEU A 95 5.08 3.95 -10.02
C LEU A 95 3.67 4.38 -10.44
N PHE A 96 3.54 5.44 -11.25
CA PHE A 96 2.24 5.77 -11.84
C PHE A 96 1.78 4.73 -12.87
N GLU A 97 2.71 4.00 -13.49
CA GLU A 97 2.42 2.97 -14.49
C GLU A 97 2.03 1.65 -13.81
N ASP A 98 2.62 1.37 -12.64
CA ASP A 98 2.47 0.10 -11.94
C ASP A 98 1.22 0.00 -11.05
N TYR A 99 0.66 1.13 -10.59
CA TYR A 99 -0.44 1.16 -9.64
C TYR A 99 -1.71 1.81 -10.21
N ASP A 100 -2.85 1.30 -9.77
CA ASP A 100 -4.19 1.76 -10.18
C ASP A 100 -4.69 2.88 -9.26
N LEU A 101 -4.30 2.83 -7.98
CA LEU A 101 -4.72 3.76 -6.95
C LEU A 101 -3.54 4.15 -6.06
N ILE A 102 -3.31 5.45 -5.89
CA ILE A 102 -2.23 6.00 -5.06
C ILE A 102 -2.85 6.81 -3.92
N LEU A 103 -2.63 6.36 -2.69
CA LEU A 103 -3.19 6.96 -1.47
C LEU A 103 -2.10 7.64 -0.64
N VAL A 104 -2.14 8.96 -0.59
CA VAL A 104 -1.12 9.77 0.10
C VAL A 104 -1.58 10.20 1.49
N MET A 105 -0.66 10.21 2.46
CA MET A 105 -1.00 10.37 3.88
C MET A 105 -1.37 11.80 4.28
N ASP A 106 -0.77 12.80 3.64
CA ASP A 106 -1.03 14.20 3.92
C ASP A 106 -1.00 15.09 2.67
N ARG A 107 -1.31 16.38 2.85
CA ARG A 107 -1.39 17.36 1.76
C ARG A 107 -0.03 17.68 1.13
N GLN A 108 1.07 17.55 1.87
CA GLN A 108 2.39 17.76 1.30
C GLN A 108 2.77 16.58 0.41
N ASN A 109 2.53 15.34 0.87
CA ASN A 109 2.70 14.15 0.04
C ASN A 109 1.85 14.22 -1.23
N TYR A 110 0.61 14.71 -1.14
CA TYR A 110 -0.23 14.94 -2.32
C TYR A 110 0.42 15.91 -3.30
N LYS A 111 0.90 17.07 -2.82
CA LYS A 111 1.55 18.07 -3.68
C LYS A 111 2.80 17.51 -4.36
N ASP A 112 3.63 16.79 -3.61
CA ASP A 112 4.88 16.21 -4.10
C ASP A 112 4.58 15.18 -5.20
N VAL A 113 3.67 14.24 -4.95
CA VAL A 113 3.27 13.19 -5.91
C VAL A 113 2.63 13.80 -7.15
N ILE A 114 1.66 14.72 -6.99
CA ILE A 114 1.02 15.40 -8.13
C ILE A 114 2.02 16.21 -8.96
N GLY A 115 3.07 16.75 -8.34
CA GLY A 115 4.15 17.46 -9.02
C GLY A 115 4.96 16.59 -9.99
N LEU A 116 4.99 15.27 -9.76
CA LEU A 116 5.68 14.29 -10.61
C LEU A 116 4.78 13.74 -11.74
N ALA A 117 3.47 13.94 -11.66
CA ALA A 117 2.53 13.41 -12.65
C ALA A 117 2.62 14.15 -14.00
N ARG A 118 2.87 13.40 -15.08
CA ARG A 118 3.07 13.90 -16.45
C ARG A 118 1.77 14.17 -17.21
N ASN A 119 0.67 13.54 -16.83
CA ASN A 119 -0.62 13.66 -17.52
C ASN A 119 -1.80 13.60 -16.54
N ARG A 120 -3.01 13.78 -17.07
CA ARG A 120 -4.24 13.80 -16.25
C ARG A 120 -4.57 12.42 -15.66
N GLU A 121 -4.37 11.35 -16.43
CA GLU A 121 -4.64 9.98 -15.97
C GLU A 121 -3.82 9.66 -14.71
N GLN A 122 -2.53 10.01 -14.69
CA GLN A 122 -1.68 9.84 -13.51
C GLN A 122 -2.16 10.65 -12.31
N LYS A 123 -2.66 11.88 -12.52
CA LYS A 123 -3.21 12.72 -11.45
C LYS A 123 -4.52 12.14 -10.91
N ASP A 124 -5.36 11.59 -11.78
CA ASP A 124 -6.66 11.03 -11.42
C ASP A 124 -6.52 9.75 -10.58
N LYS A 125 -5.34 9.11 -10.53
CA LYS A 125 -5.03 7.99 -9.63
C LYS A 125 -4.70 8.40 -8.19
N VAL A 126 -4.37 9.67 -7.95
CA VAL A 126 -3.81 10.14 -6.66
C VAL A 126 -4.90 10.75 -5.80
N HIS A 127 -5.06 10.22 -4.59
CA HIS A 127 -6.03 10.72 -3.62
C HIS A 127 -5.41 10.78 -2.23
N LEU A 128 -5.97 11.64 -1.37
CA LEU A 128 -5.69 11.58 0.06
C LEU A 128 -6.22 10.25 0.63
N PHE A 129 -5.44 9.63 1.50
CA PHE A 129 -5.82 8.39 2.19
C PHE A 129 -7.10 8.59 3.02
N LEU A 130 -7.18 9.70 3.76
CA LEU A 130 -8.42 10.15 4.42
C LEU A 130 -9.15 11.14 3.51
N LYS A 131 -10.47 11.02 3.39
CA LYS A 131 -11.28 11.85 2.48
C LYS A 131 -11.27 13.32 2.86
N ASP A 132 -11.42 13.61 4.15
CA ASP A 132 -11.62 14.97 4.67
C ASP A 132 -10.52 15.42 5.65
N ASP A 133 -9.44 14.64 5.79
CA ASP A 133 -8.39 14.89 6.78
C ASP A 133 -7.01 14.39 6.31
N VAL A 134 -6.01 14.40 7.19
CA VAL A 134 -4.66 13.87 6.96
C VAL A 134 -4.26 12.90 8.07
N VAL A 135 -3.36 11.97 7.76
CA VAL A 135 -2.75 11.09 8.77
C VAL A 135 -1.58 11.85 9.42
N PRO A 136 -1.66 12.18 10.74
CA PRO A 136 -0.61 12.91 11.44
C PRO A 136 0.73 12.17 11.38
N ASP A 137 1.84 12.90 11.24
CA ASP A 137 3.17 12.29 11.25
C ASP A 137 3.60 11.96 12.69
N PRO A 138 3.77 10.67 13.05
CA PRO A 138 4.14 10.28 14.40
C PRO A 138 5.65 10.35 14.67
N TYR A 139 6.48 10.73 13.69
CA TYR A 139 7.93 10.54 13.75
C TYR A 139 8.60 11.13 15.01
N PHE A 140 8.14 12.29 15.46
CA PHE A 140 8.69 13.01 16.63
C PHE A 140 7.94 12.75 17.95
N ASP A 141 6.89 11.94 17.94
CA ASP A 141 6.08 11.66 19.13
C ASP A 141 5.61 10.20 19.17
N ASP A 142 6.23 9.42 20.05
CA ASP A 142 5.93 8.00 20.26
C ASP A 142 4.47 7.75 20.64
N MET A 143 3.82 8.72 21.32
CA MET A 143 2.42 8.61 21.73
C MET A 143 1.45 8.64 20.54
N LEU A 144 1.90 9.08 19.36
CA LEU A 144 1.08 9.15 18.16
C LEU A 144 0.97 7.82 17.40
N PHE A 145 1.84 6.83 17.65
CA PHE A 145 1.82 5.58 16.87
C PHE A 145 0.53 4.77 17.07
N ASP A 146 0.04 4.62 18.30
CA ASP A 146 -1.23 3.92 18.58
C ASP A 146 -2.47 4.62 18.01
N PRO A 147 -2.68 5.95 18.17
CA PRO A 147 -3.82 6.62 17.54
C PRO A 147 -3.72 6.64 16.00
N VAL A 148 -2.52 6.80 15.44
CA VAL A 148 -2.30 6.69 13.98
C VAL A 148 -2.64 5.28 13.49
N TYR A 149 -2.22 4.23 14.20
CA TYR A 149 -2.61 2.86 13.85
C TYR A 149 -4.14 2.70 13.77
N LYS A 150 -4.86 3.13 14.81
CA LYS A 150 -6.33 3.02 14.85
C LYS A 150 -7.00 3.80 13.72
N MET A 151 -6.49 4.98 13.41
CA MET A 151 -6.97 5.82 12.31
C MET A 151 -6.77 5.13 10.96
N VAL A 152 -5.56 4.59 10.73
CA VAL A 152 -5.22 3.88 9.50
C VAL A 152 -6.05 2.60 9.38
N GLU A 153 -6.17 1.80 10.43
CA GLU A 153 -6.97 0.58 10.44
C GLU A 153 -8.43 0.84 10.13
N LYS A 154 -9.02 1.88 10.74
CA LYS A 154 -10.40 2.29 10.45
C LYS A 154 -10.57 2.59 8.96
N ARG A 155 -9.68 3.39 8.38
CA ARG A 155 -9.76 3.74 6.97
C ARG A 155 -9.53 2.54 6.06
N CYS A 156 -8.61 1.62 6.38
CA CYS A 156 -8.42 0.38 5.64
C CYS A 156 -9.70 -0.48 5.61
N LYS A 157 -10.43 -0.58 6.73
CA LYS A 157 -11.73 -1.27 6.78
C LYS A 157 -12.77 -0.61 5.87
N GLU A 158 -12.80 0.72 5.82
CA GLU A 158 -13.68 1.47 4.91
C GLU A 158 -13.30 1.25 3.44
N LEU A 159 -12.00 1.35 3.09
CA LEU A 159 -11.50 1.08 1.74
C LEU A 159 -11.88 -0.30 1.25
N LEU A 160 -11.76 -1.30 2.13
CA LEU A 160 -12.11 -2.68 1.82
C LEU A 160 -13.57 -2.82 1.42
N LEU A 161 -14.49 -2.08 2.07
CA LEU A 161 -15.92 -2.08 1.74
C LEU A 161 -16.25 -1.27 0.49
N GLU A 162 -15.48 -0.21 0.21
CA GLU A 162 -15.69 0.68 -0.93
C GLU A 162 -15.23 0.06 -2.25
N LEU A 163 -14.19 -0.79 -2.21
CA LEU A 163 -13.49 -1.29 -3.38
C LEU A 163 -13.74 -2.77 -3.69
N SER A 164 -14.30 -3.55 -2.74
CA SER A 164 -14.65 -4.98 -2.93
C SER A 164 -16.09 -5.17 -3.38
#